data_AF-A0A3P6GRI4-F1
#
_entry.id   AF-A0A3P6GRI4-F1
#
_cell.length_a   1.000
_cell.length_b   1.000
_cell.length_c   1.000
_cell.angle_alpha   90.00
_cell.angle_beta   90.00
_cell.angle_gamma   90.00
#
_symmetry.space_group_name_H-M   'P 1'
#
loop_
_entity.id
_entity.type
_entity.pdbx_description
1 polymer ?
#
loop_
_entity_poly.entity_id
_entity_poly.type
_entity_poly.pdbx_seq_one_letter_code
_entity_poly.pdbx_strand_id
1 'polypeptide(L)'
;MIFSILEHILTHISFSVVSIVLLIYFLNLLVNLDEIIGFIDSSDKRIVITFFGITGLLFTRWIYSGHFPLSNLYESLIFFSWAFEIIHIVSYFNNKKKII
;
A
#
# COMPACT_ATOMS: atom_id res chain seq x y z
N MET A 1 14.72 32.80 22.51
CA MET A 1 14.98 31.42 22.98
C MET A 1 13.69 30.68 23.32
N ILE A 2 12.83 31.22 24.20
CA ILE A 2 11.55 30.58 24.58
C ILE A 2 10.60 30.35 23.39
N PHE A 3 10.53 31.31 22.46
CA PHE A 3 9.63 31.24 21.29
C PHE A 3 9.99 30.10 20.33
N SER A 4 11.28 29.87 20.07
CA SER A 4 11.75 28.79 19.20
C SER A 4 11.53 27.40 19.84
N ILE A 5 11.67 27.29 21.17
CA ILE A 5 11.36 26.05 21.89
C ILE A 5 9.87 25.74 21.82
N LEU A 6 9.03 26.76 22.00
CA LEU A 6 7.57 26.64 21.88
C LEU A 6 7.18 26.19 20.45
N GLU A 7 7.72 26.83 19.42
CA GLU A 7 7.48 26.47 18.02
C GLU A 7 7.87 25.01 17.75
N HIS A 8 9.05 24.58 18.20
CA HIS A 8 9.51 23.21 18.04
C HIS A 8 8.56 22.19 18.69
N ILE A 9 8.13 22.44 19.92
CA ILE A 9 7.16 21.57 20.62
C ILE A 9 5.83 21.51 19.86
N LEU A 10 5.31 22.66 19.40
CA LEU A 10 4.07 22.71 18.62
C LEU A 10 4.21 21.94 17.30
N THR A 11 5.34 22.04 16.61
CA THR A 11 5.58 21.31 15.34
C THR A 11 5.62 19.80 15.55
N HIS A 12 6.19 19.32 16.64
CA HIS A 12 6.19 17.88 16.95
C HIS A 12 4.80 17.37 17.32
N ILE A 13 4.03 18.14 18.07
CA ILE A 13 2.65 17.78 18.43
C ILE A 13 1.78 17.78 17.17
N SER A 14 1.86 18.81 16.32
CA SER A 14 1.07 18.89 15.10
C SER A 14 1.42 17.77 14.12
N PHE A 15 2.71 17.49 13.93
CA PHE A 15 3.16 16.36 13.12
C PHE A 15 2.65 15.02 13.66
N SER A 16 2.71 14.81 14.98
CA SER A 16 2.21 13.58 15.61
C SER A 16 0.70 13.40 15.40
N VAL A 17 -0.09 14.45 15.61
CA VAL A 17 -1.55 14.40 15.39
C VAL A 17 -1.86 14.10 13.92
N VAL A 18 -1.22 14.79 12.97
CA VAL A 18 -1.41 14.54 11.53
C VAL A 18 -0.99 13.12 11.16
N SER A 19 0.11 12.61 11.72
CA SER A 19 0.58 11.24 11.49
C SER A 19 -0.41 10.19 12.01
N ILE A 20 -1.02 10.40 13.19
CA ILE A 20 -2.03 9.49 13.74
C ILE A 20 -3.28 9.50 12.87
N VAL A 21 -3.76 10.69 12.46
CA VAL A 21 -4.92 10.83 11.58
C VAL A 21 -4.66 10.12 10.24
N LEU A 22 -3.48 10.31 9.64
CA LEU A 22 -3.09 9.61 8.41
C LEU A 22 -3.09 8.09 8.60
N LEU A 23 -2.60 7.59 9.73
CA LEU A 23 -2.59 6.16 10.06
C LEU A 23 -4.01 5.60 10.19
N ILE A 24 -4.92 6.34 10.82
CA ILE A 24 -6.35 5.97 10.91
C ILE A 24 -6.99 5.90 9.51
N TYR A 25 -6.78 6.91 8.67
CA TYR A 25 -7.30 6.90 7.29
C TYR A 25 -6.74 5.73 6.48
N PHE A 26 -5.46 5.42 6.66
CA PHE A 26 -4.81 4.31 6.00
C PHE A 26 -5.36 2.95 6.45
N LEU A 27 -5.60 2.77 7.75
CA LEU A 27 -6.25 1.56 8.28
C LEU A 27 -7.70 1.45 7.80
N ASN A 28 -8.43 2.57 7.70
CA ASN A 28 -9.79 2.56 7.17
C ASN A 28 -9.81 2.19 5.67
N LEU A 29 -8.83 2.68 4.90
CA LEU A 29 -8.63 2.26 3.52
C LEU A 29 -8.30 0.77 3.42
N LEU A 30 -7.54 0.23 4.38
CA LEU A 30 -7.24 -1.19 4.47
C LEU A 30 -8.47 -2.06 4.74
N VAL A 31 -9.37 -1.61 5.62
CA VAL A 31 -10.63 -2.31 5.91
C VAL A 31 -11.58 -2.23 4.72
N ASN A 32 -11.70 -1.06 4.08
CA ASN A 32 -12.53 -0.90 2.88
C ASN A 32 -11.97 -1.63 1.65
N LEU A 33 -10.67 -1.96 1.65
CA LEU A 33 -10.08 -2.79 0.61
C LEU A 33 -10.76 -4.17 0.57
N ASP A 34 -11.11 -4.78 1.71
CA ASP A 34 -11.85 -6.06 1.74
C ASP A 34 -13.22 -5.98 1.04
N GLU A 35 -13.90 -4.85 1.14
CA GLU A 35 -15.18 -4.60 0.47
C GLU A 35 -14.99 -4.39 -1.05
N ILE A 36 -13.95 -3.64 -1.43
CA ILE A 36 -13.53 -3.49 -2.85
C ILE A 36 -13.15 -4.85 -3.44
N ILE A 37 -12.48 -5.70 -2.67
CA ILE A 37 -12.08 -7.06 -3.05
C ILE A 37 -13.30 -7.90 -3.43
N GLY A 38 -14.40 -7.82 -2.67
CA GLY A 38 -15.66 -8.48 -3.00
C GLY A 38 -16.28 -8.00 -4.33
N PHE A 39 -15.98 -6.77 -4.76
CA PHE A 39 -16.48 -6.20 -6.02
C PHE A 39 -15.60 -6.60 -7.23
N ILE A 40 -14.30 -6.78 -7.02
CA ILE A 40 -13.32 -7.15 -8.06
C ILE A 40 -13.47 -8.62 -8.50
N ASP A 41 -14.08 -9.47 -7.67
CA ASP A 41 -14.38 -10.89 -7.91
C ASP A 41 -15.15 -11.14 -9.23
N SER A 42 -15.81 -10.11 -9.78
CA SER A 42 -16.48 -10.16 -11.08
C SER A 42 -15.53 -10.19 -12.30
N SER A 43 -14.23 -9.90 -12.15
CA SER A 43 -13.27 -9.78 -13.26
C SER A 43 -11.94 -10.51 -13.04
N ASP A 44 -12.00 -11.80 -12.71
CA ASP A 44 -10.91 -12.77 -12.53
C ASP A 44 -9.66 -12.53 -13.41
N LYS A 45 -9.84 -12.22 -14.69
CA LYS A 45 -8.74 -12.09 -15.66
C LYS A 45 -7.98 -10.76 -15.57
N ARG A 46 -8.60 -9.71 -15.04
CA ARG A 46 -8.03 -8.35 -15.03
C ARG A 46 -6.95 -8.21 -13.95
N ILE A 47 -7.16 -8.84 -12.79
CA ILE A 47 -6.25 -8.84 -11.64
C ILE A 47 -4.89 -9.46 -11.99
N VAL A 48 -4.90 -10.57 -12.73
CA VAL A 48 -3.67 -11.28 -13.09
C VAL A 48 -2.82 -10.44 -14.06
N ILE A 49 -3.46 -9.75 -15.01
CA ILE A 49 -2.78 -8.89 -15.97
C ILE A 49 -2.14 -7.69 -15.27
N THR A 50 -2.84 -7.04 -14.34
CA THR A 50 -2.27 -5.91 -13.58
C THR A 50 -1.12 -6.35 -12.69
N PHE A 51 -1.24 -7.50 -12.04
CA PHE A 51 -0.19 -8.08 -11.20
C PHE A 51 1.10 -8.35 -11.98
N PHE A 52 1.01 -8.95 -13.17
CA PHE A 52 2.18 -9.15 -14.02
C PHE A 52 2.79 -7.83 -14.49
N GLY A 53 1.97 -6.84 -14.81
CA GLY A 53 2.44 -5.50 -15.21
C GLY A 53 3.22 -4.79 -14.10
N ILE A 54 2.68 -4.78 -12.87
CA ILE A 54 3.32 -4.15 -11.71
C ILE A 54 4.60 -4.92 -11.33
N THR A 55 4.57 -6.25 -11.35
CA THR A 55 5.75 -7.08 -11.08
C THR A 55 6.90 -6.79 -12.06
N GLY A 56 6.58 -6.69 -13.36
CA GLY A 56 7.57 -6.33 -14.38
C GLY A 56 8.13 -4.92 -14.17
N LEU A 57 7.30 -3.96 -13.77
CA LEU A 57 7.73 -2.59 -13.47
C LEU A 57 8.67 -2.54 -12.25
N LEU A 58 8.36 -3.25 -11.17
CA LEU A 58 9.25 -3.34 -10.00
C LEU A 58 10.58 -4.00 -10.35
N PHE A 59 10.55 -5.08 -11.13
CA PHE A 59 11.73 -5.83 -11.50
C PHE A 59 12.67 -5.02 -12.41
N THR A 60 12.10 -4.34 -13.42
CA THR A 60 12.87 -3.44 -14.30
C THR A 60 13.46 -2.26 -13.53
N ARG A 61 12.72 -1.68 -12.57
CA ARG A 61 13.26 -0.63 -11.68
C ARG A 61 14.35 -1.16 -10.78
N TRP A 62 14.21 -2.36 -10.21
CA TRP A 62 15.24 -2.94 -9.35
C TRP A 62 16.56 -3.12 -10.13
N ILE A 63 16.49 -3.64 -11.35
CA ILE A 63 17.67 -3.81 -12.21
C ILE A 63 18.28 -2.45 -12.60
N TYR A 64 17.44 -1.50 -13.03
CA TYR A 64 17.92 -0.23 -13.56
C TYR A 64 18.47 0.71 -12.50
N SER A 65 17.79 0.81 -11.35
CA SER A 65 18.21 1.69 -10.26
C SER A 65 19.29 1.07 -9.37
N GLY A 66 19.56 -0.23 -9.50
CA GLY A 66 20.58 -0.94 -8.71
C GLY A 66 20.29 -1.02 -7.20
N HIS A 67 19.11 -0.58 -6.77
CA HIS A 67 18.65 -0.63 -5.39
C HIS A 67 17.26 -1.26 -5.31
N PHE A 68 16.94 -1.79 -4.13
CA PHE A 68 15.61 -2.32 -3.86
C PHE A 68 14.54 -1.21 -4.01
N PRO A 69 13.35 -1.50 -4.55
CA PRO A 69 12.27 -0.52 -4.77
C PRO A 69 11.56 -0.10 -3.46
N LEU A 70 12.34 0.34 -2.47
CA LEU A 70 11.91 0.91 -1.18
C LEU A 70 12.68 2.21 -0.86
N SER A 71 13.56 2.67 -1.75
CA SER A 71 14.51 3.75 -1.44
C SER A 71 13.85 5.12 -1.32
N ASN A 72 12.71 5.33 -1.98
CA ASN A 72 11.92 6.55 -1.92
C ASN A 72 10.45 6.22 -1.66
N LEU A 73 9.71 7.16 -1.05
CA LEU A 73 8.30 7.06 -0.72
C LEU A 73 7.44 6.61 -1.92
N TYR A 74 7.70 7.16 -3.12
CA TYR A 74 6.99 6.75 -4.34
C TYR A 74 7.20 5.26 -4.68
N GLU A 75 8.44 4.76 -4.55
CA GLU A 75 8.74 3.35 -4.83
C GLU A 75 8.16 2.44 -3.76
N SER A 76 8.22 2.87 -2.50
CA SER A 76 7.62 2.16 -1.37
C SER A 76 6.11 2.02 -1.53
N LEU A 77 5.42 3.04 -2.04
CA LEU A 77 3.98 2.96 -2.33
C LEU A 77 3.68 1.94 -3.44
N ILE A 78 4.47 1.92 -4.52
CA ILE A 78 4.32 0.94 -5.60
C ILE A 78 4.55 -0.49 -5.08
N PHE A 79 5.58 -0.70 -4.27
CA PHE A 79 5.85 -1.98 -3.63
C PHE A 79 4.71 -2.42 -2.71
N PHE A 80 4.13 -1.48 -1.97
CA PHE A 80 3.00 -1.76 -1.10
C PHE A 80 1.72 -2.11 -1.89
N SER A 81 1.46 -1.44 -3.02
CA SER A 81 0.38 -1.82 -3.94
C SER A 81 0.57 -3.22 -4.52
N TRP A 82 1.80 -3.58 -4.90
CA TRP A 82 2.14 -4.95 -5.35
C TRP A 82 1.89 -5.99 -4.24
N ALA A 83 2.30 -5.69 -3.00
CA ALA A 83 2.08 -6.57 -1.85
C ALA A 83 0.57 -6.77 -1.57
N PHE A 84 -0.25 -5.74 -1.72
CA PHE A 84 -1.71 -5.87 -1.62
C PHE A 84 -2.32 -6.74 -2.71
N GLU A 85 -1.87 -6.62 -3.95
CA GLU A 85 -2.36 -7.50 -5.02
C GLU A 85 -2.03 -8.98 -4.73
N ILE A 86 -0.88 -9.29 -4.10
CA ILE A 86 -0.57 -10.66 -3.67
C ILE A 86 -1.57 -11.15 -2.62
N ILE A 87 -1.82 -10.34 -1.58
CA ILE A 87 -2.78 -10.70 -0.52
C ILE A 87 -4.16 -10.94 -1.14
N HIS A 88 -4.55 -10.10 -2.09
CA HIS A 88 -5.81 -10.25 -2.83
C HIS A 88 -5.89 -11.57 -3.61
N ILE A 89 -4.87 -11.88 -4.41
CA ILE A 89 -4.80 -13.12 -5.18
C ILE A 89 -4.84 -14.34 -4.26
N VAL A 90 -4.08 -14.32 -3.15
CA VAL A 90 -4.05 -15.42 -2.16
C VAL A 90 -5.41 -15.59 -1.47
N SER A 91 -6.05 -14.49 -1.06
CA SER A 91 -7.39 -14.51 -0.46
C SER A 91 -8.43 -15.08 -1.43
N TYR A 92 -8.39 -14.65 -2.68
CA TYR A 92 -9.24 -15.15 -3.75
C TYR A 92 -9.10 -16.67 -3.97
N PHE A 93 -7.86 -17.18 -4.06
CA PHE A 93 -7.64 -18.63 -4.19
C PHE A 93 -8.08 -19.41 -2.95
N ASN A 94 -7.94 -18.85 -1.75
CA ASN A 94 -8.44 -19.46 -0.52
C ASN A 94 -9.97 -19.50 -0.46
N ASN A 95 -10.65 -18.46 -0.93
CA ASN A 95 -12.11 -18.42 -1.01
C ASN A 95 -12.65 -19.41 -2.05
N LYS A 96 -12.06 -19.51 -3.25
CA LYS A 96 -12.47 -20.50 -4.26
C LYS A 96 -12.29 -21.94 -3.77
N LYS A 97 -11.22 -22.25 -3.02
CA LYS A 97 -11.02 -23.58 -2.40
C LYS A 97 -12.07 -23.95 -1.35
N LYS A 98 -12.79 -22.96 -0.80
CA LYS A 98 -13.83 -23.17 0.21
C LYS A 98 -15.21 -23.45 -0.40
N ILE A 99 -15.37 -23.18 -1.69
CA ILE A 99 -16.63 -23.27 -2.45
C ILE A 99 -16.68 -24.56 -3.32
N ILE A 100 -15.54 -25.20 -3.58
CA ILE A 100 -15.40 -26.47 -4.30
C ILE A 100 -15.29 -27.61 -3.30
#